data_AF-A0A2N1NPV2-F1
#
_entry.id   AF-A0A2N1NPV2-F1
#
_cell.length_a   1.000
_cell.length_b   1.000
_cell.length_c   1.000
_cell.angle_alpha   90.00
_cell.angle_beta   90.00
_cell.angle_gamma   90.00
#
_symmetry.space_group_name_H-M   'P 1'
#
loop_
_entity.id
_entity.type
_entity.pdbx_description
1 polymer ?
#
loop_
_entity_poly.entity_id
_entity_poly.type
_entity_poly.pdbx_seq_one_letter_code
_entity_poly.pdbx_strand_id
1 'polypeptide(L)'
;MMMENNINIIIKDDENFLINILKDFYRKIIETKNFNNFEIISIEWIKNEILNNKKNSIKILKLMQNHKESNNWFTSLIGFFYQFDIILDVEGFKYNQNKKNIKNDDQNEIIKLLKLAKNGDIKAQYNLAICYQNGNGIETNHKKAFKWLLNSVENGNLDAQYNLAIFYMDGIGVQKDEKEKFKWFLKSEQSSYYLDTEDEKENFEKYLKLAISNDSVAQNNLGNCYLSGKGIGKNETKAFGWYLKSANAGFAGYAEGQFNLGYCYENAIGTGKNVIKAFELYLRSAIAGNAKAQNRLGECYTDGIGTKKNKMKAFSWFSQSAENGDADGQFNLGCCYQYGDGVDINETKAFEWYSKSAEKGNTAAQNNLGLCYQYGKGVLINEKKAFKLYLKSASNGNAEAQNNLGYCFKHGKGVTKSKNKSFKWYSISAKNGNTDAQNYIETYNNDDVIKKFKDNILSGINKLYN
;
A
#
# COMPACT_ATOMS: atom_id res chain seq x y z
N MET A 1 2.01 28.80 -38.41
CA MET A 1 0.72 28.79 -39.14
C MET A 1 0.14 27.41 -39.44
N MET A 2 0.65 26.57 -40.35
CA MET A 2 -0.01 25.27 -40.66
C MET A 2 0.03 24.25 -39.49
N MET A 3 1.12 24.19 -38.71
CA MET A 3 1.20 23.33 -37.52
C MET A 3 0.30 23.81 -36.37
N GLU A 4 0.21 25.12 -36.13
CA GLU A 4 -0.67 25.70 -35.10
C GLU A 4 -2.15 25.54 -35.45
N ASN A 5 -2.51 25.66 -36.73
CA ASN A 5 -3.88 25.39 -37.20
C ASN A 5 -4.25 23.91 -37.02
N ASN A 6 -3.35 22.98 -37.30
CA ASN A 6 -3.60 21.55 -37.06
C ASN A 6 -3.70 21.22 -35.56
N ILE A 7 -2.90 21.84 -34.69
CA ILE A 7 -2.98 21.65 -33.24
C ILE A 7 -4.31 22.21 -32.70
N ASN A 8 -4.73 23.39 -33.14
CA ASN A 8 -6.02 23.99 -32.75
C ASN A 8 -7.23 23.19 -33.25
N ILE A 9 -7.14 22.57 -34.44
CA ILE A 9 -8.19 21.68 -34.97
C ILE A 9 -8.26 20.39 -34.14
N ILE A 10 -7.12 19.79 -33.77
CA ILE A 10 -7.07 18.56 -32.96
C ILE A 10 -7.61 18.80 -31.53
N ILE A 11 -7.29 19.94 -30.92
CA ILE A 11 -7.80 20.29 -29.58
C ILE A 11 -9.32 20.47 -29.62
N LYS A 12 -9.84 21.16 -30.64
CA LYS A 12 -11.28 21.39 -30.81
C LYS A 12 -12.06 20.10 -31.11
N ASP A 13 -11.47 19.17 -31.83
CA ASP A 13 -12.04 17.84 -32.10
C ASP A 13 -12.13 16.97 -30.83
N ASP A 14 -11.08 16.97 -30.00
CA ASP A 14 -11.07 16.25 -28.73
C ASP A 14 -12.04 16.87 -27.69
N GLU A 15 -12.16 18.20 -27.63
CA GLU A 15 -13.13 18.88 -26.75
C GLU A 15 -14.58 18.61 -27.18
N ASN A 16 -14.88 18.64 -28.48
CA ASN A 16 -16.21 18.31 -28.99
C ASN A 16 -16.58 16.85 -28.68
N PHE A 17 -15.62 15.93 -28.82
CA PHE A 17 -15.81 14.53 -28.44
C PHE A 17 -16.13 14.39 -26.95
N LEU A 18 -15.42 15.11 -26.07
CA LEU A 18 -15.67 15.09 -24.62
C LEU A 18 -17.07 15.59 -24.24
N ILE A 19 -17.54 16.66 -24.89
CA ILE A 19 -18.87 17.20 -24.63
C ILE A 19 -19.95 16.20 -25.08
N ASN A 20 -19.75 15.55 -26.22
CA ASN A 20 -20.72 14.59 -26.77
C ASN A 20 -20.78 13.31 -25.93
N ILE A 21 -19.62 12.71 -25.61
CA ILE A 21 -19.60 11.47 -24.80
C ILE A 21 -20.20 11.70 -23.41
N LEU A 22 -20.02 12.90 -22.84
CA LEU A 22 -20.62 13.25 -21.56
C LEU A 22 -22.14 13.36 -21.65
N LYS A 23 -22.66 14.06 -22.67
CA LYS A 23 -24.11 14.19 -22.89
C LYS A 23 -24.76 12.82 -23.09
N ASP A 24 -24.18 11.99 -23.94
CA ASP A 24 -24.72 10.69 -24.28
C ASP A 24 -24.64 9.71 -23.09
N PHE A 25 -23.59 9.82 -22.26
CA PHE A 25 -23.47 9.06 -21.03
C PHE A 25 -24.61 9.40 -20.05
N TYR A 26 -24.87 10.68 -19.79
CA TYR A 26 -25.98 11.08 -18.91
C TYR A 26 -27.35 10.73 -19.49
N ARG A 27 -27.52 10.87 -20.80
CA ARG A 27 -28.76 10.46 -21.49
C ARG A 27 -29.04 8.97 -21.30
N LYS A 28 -28.01 8.11 -21.41
CA LYS A 28 -28.11 6.67 -21.13
C LYS A 28 -28.49 6.36 -19.69
N ILE A 29 -27.95 7.09 -18.72
CA ILE A 29 -28.36 6.96 -17.31
C ILE A 29 -29.85 7.27 -17.14
N ILE A 30 -30.35 8.31 -17.81
CA ILE A 30 -31.74 8.75 -17.70
C ILE A 30 -32.70 7.79 -18.44
N GLU A 31 -32.32 7.29 -19.61
CA GLU A 31 -33.18 6.48 -20.48
C GLU A 31 -33.14 4.97 -20.15
N THR A 32 -32.19 4.51 -19.32
CA THR A 32 -32.07 3.08 -19.02
C THR A 32 -33.26 2.56 -18.20
N LYS A 33 -33.87 1.48 -18.68
CA LYS A 33 -34.88 0.70 -17.94
C LYS A 33 -34.33 -0.64 -17.42
N ASN A 34 -33.11 -0.98 -17.80
CA ASN A 34 -32.45 -2.24 -17.45
C ASN A 34 -31.26 -1.98 -16.52
N PHE A 35 -31.55 -1.64 -15.27
CA PHE A 35 -30.54 -1.32 -14.26
C PHE A 35 -29.60 -2.49 -13.96
N ASN A 36 -30.07 -3.74 -14.08
CA ASN A 36 -29.27 -4.93 -13.78
C ASN A 36 -28.11 -5.14 -14.76
N ASN A 37 -28.26 -4.72 -16.02
CA ASN A 37 -27.21 -4.84 -17.06
C ASN A 37 -26.66 -3.48 -17.51
N PHE A 38 -27.09 -2.39 -16.87
CA PHE A 38 -26.72 -1.02 -17.28
C PHE A 38 -25.21 -0.82 -17.30
N GLU A 39 -24.50 -1.43 -16.35
CA GLU A 39 -23.05 -1.38 -16.23
C GLU A 39 -22.36 -1.97 -17.48
N ILE A 40 -22.66 -3.23 -17.82
CA ILE A 40 -22.06 -3.92 -18.97
C ILE A 40 -22.36 -3.15 -20.27
N ILE A 41 -23.61 -2.73 -20.45
CA ILE A 41 -24.06 -1.98 -21.63
C ILE A 41 -23.34 -0.63 -21.74
N SER A 42 -23.12 0.06 -20.60
CA SER A 42 -22.45 1.35 -20.57
C SER A 42 -20.95 1.21 -20.79
N ILE A 43 -20.30 0.19 -20.24
CA ILE A 43 -18.89 -0.11 -20.47
C ILE A 43 -18.65 -0.42 -21.94
N GLU A 44 -19.42 -1.35 -22.53
CA GLU A 44 -19.30 -1.71 -23.94
C GLU A 44 -19.55 -0.51 -24.84
N TRP A 45 -20.56 0.31 -24.52
CA TRP A 45 -20.83 1.52 -25.27
C TRP A 45 -19.69 2.53 -25.20
N ILE A 46 -19.17 2.88 -24.01
CA ILE A 46 -18.05 3.84 -23.90
C ILE A 46 -16.82 3.31 -24.64
N LYS A 47 -16.51 2.00 -24.50
CA LYS A 47 -15.40 1.38 -25.23
C LYS A 47 -15.59 1.50 -26.75
N ASN A 48 -16.81 1.27 -27.24
CA ASN A 48 -17.15 1.42 -28.66
C ASN A 48 -17.09 2.88 -29.12
N GLU A 49 -17.56 3.85 -28.34
CA GLU A 49 -17.46 5.26 -28.70
C GLU A 49 -16.01 5.72 -28.83
N ILE A 50 -15.15 5.33 -27.88
CA ILE A 50 -13.72 5.64 -27.92
C ILE A 50 -13.07 5.00 -29.16
N LEU A 51 -13.37 3.72 -29.43
CA LEU A 51 -12.80 2.98 -30.55
C LEU A 51 -13.27 3.53 -31.91
N ASN A 52 -14.58 3.74 -32.08
CA ASN A 52 -15.19 4.21 -33.32
C ASN A 52 -14.72 5.62 -33.70
N ASN A 53 -14.49 6.48 -32.71
CA ASN A 53 -13.96 7.82 -32.92
C ASN A 53 -12.41 7.87 -32.93
N LYS A 54 -11.75 6.70 -32.93
CA LYS A 54 -10.27 6.55 -32.94
C LYS A 54 -9.57 7.35 -31.84
N LYS A 55 -10.20 7.47 -30.67
CA LYS A 55 -9.67 8.20 -29.52
C LYS A 55 -8.85 7.27 -28.62
N ASN A 56 -7.89 7.84 -27.89
CA ASN A 56 -7.10 7.13 -26.89
C ASN A 56 -7.70 7.38 -25.50
N SER A 57 -8.13 6.33 -24.79
CA SER A 57 -8.85 6.50 -23.51
C SER A 57 -7.99 7.13 -22.42
N ILE A 58 -6.67 6.90 -22.39
CA ILE A 58 -5.74 7.57 -21.46
C ILE A 58 -5.70 9.07 -21.75
N LYS A 59 -5.65 9.45 -23.03
CA LYS A 59 -5.68 10.86 -23.45
C LYS A 59 -7.03 11.50 -23.09
N ILE A 60 -8.14 10.81 -23.35
CA ILE A 60 -9.49 11.26 -23.00
C ILE A 60 -9.65 11.43 -21.49
N LEU A 61 -9.21 10.46 -20.69
CA LEU A 61 -9.22 10.53 -19.22
C LEU A 61 -8.40 11.71 -18.71
N LYS A 62 -7.18 11.91 -19.24
CA LYS A 62 -6.35 13.06 -18.88
C LYS A 62 -6.96 14.40 -19.29
N LEU A 63 -7.63 14.46 -20.45
CA LEU A 63 -8.31 15.67 -20.87
C LEU A 63 -9.49 15.98 -19.95
N MET A 64 -10.30 14.99 -19.56
CA MET A 64 -11.38 15.17 -18.58
C MET A 64 -10.85 15.69 -17.24
N GLN A 65 -9.76 15.10 -16.72
CA GLN A 65 -9.15 15.48 -15.45
C GLN A 65 -8.55 16.88 -15.42
N ASN A 66 -8.02 17.34 -16.57
CA ASN A 66 -7.40 18.65 -16.69
C ASN A 66 -8.36 19.71 -17.22
N HIS A 67 -9.60 19.33 -17.55
CA HIS A 67 -10.61 20.27 -18.02
C HIS A 67 -11.05 21.20 -16.88
N LYS A 68 -11.29 22.48 -17.18
CA LYS A 68 -11.70 23.49 -16.18
C LYS A 68 -12.97 23.10 -15.41
N GLU A 69 -13.88 22.36 -16.06
CA GLU A 69 -15.12 21.83 -15.46
C GLU A 69 -14.98 20.41 -14.91
N SER A 70 -13.77 19.89 -14.71
CA SER A 70 -13.54 18.50 -14.26
C SER A 70 -14.35 18.16 -13.01
N ASN A 71 -14.33 19.05 -12.01
CA ASN A 71 -14.99 18.84 -10.72
C ASN A 71 -16.53 18.93 -10.79
N ASN A 72 -17.08 19.51 -11.87
CA ASN A 72 -18.51 19.70 -12.03
C ASN A 72 -19.10 18.62 -12.92
N TRP A 73 -18.62 18.56 -14.16
CA TRP A 73 -19.28 17.80 -15.22
C TRP A 73 -18.66 16.44 -15.43
N PHE A 74 -17.34 16.30 -15.24
CA PHE A 74 -16.64 15.07 -15.57
C PHE A 74 -16.39 14.16 -14.37
N THR A 75 -16.60 14.60 -13.12
CA THR A 75 -16.35 13.83 -11.90
C THR A 75 -16.95 12.42 -11.95
N SER A 76 -18.24 12.30 -12.32
CA SER A 76 -18.92 11.00 -12.40
C SER A 76 -18.37 10.11 -13.52
N LEU A 77 -18.05 10.69 -14.67
CA LEU A 77 -17.51 9.95 -15.83
C LEU A 77 -16.05 9.53 -15.60
N ILE A 78 -15.24 10.38 -14.96
CA ILE A 78 -13.88 10.04 -14.50
C ILE A 78 -13.95 8.90 -13.48
N GLY A 79 -14.88 8.98 -12.52
CA GLY A 79 -15.16 7.90 -11.59
C GLY A 79 -15.51 6.60 -12.33
N PHE A 80 -16.37 6.67 -13.34
CA PHE A 80 -16.76 5.53 -14.18
C PHE A 80 -15.57 4.91 -14.92
N PHE A 81 -14.67 5.72 -15.50
CA PHE A 81 -13.46 5.23 -16.17
C PHE A 81 -12.53 4.47 -15.22
N TYR A 82 -12.34 4.98 -14.00
CA TYR A 82 -11.51 4.33 -12.98
C TYR A 82 -12.18 3.09 -12.39
N GLN A 83 -13.49 3.14 -12.22
CA GLN A 83 -14.26 2.06 -11.62
C GLN A 83 -14.27 0.81 -12.51
N PHE A 84 -14.41 0.99 -13.83
CA PHE A 84 -14.59 -0.12 -14.77
C PHE A 84 -13.39 -0.38 -15.69
N ASP A 85 -12.22 0.16 -15.33
CA ASP A 85 -10.97 -0.02 -16.07
C ASP A 85 -11.13 0.23 -17.58
N ILE A 86 -11.72 1.38 -17.92
CA ILE A 86 -11.97 1.78 -19.33
C ILE A 86 -10.68 2.35 -19.97
N ILE A 87 -9.52 2.11 -19.35
CA ILE A 87 -8.22 2.52 -19.83
C ILE A 87 -7.73 1.54 -20.92
N LEU A 88 -8.25 1.73 -22.14
CA LEU A 88 -7.72 1.15 -23.37
C LEU A 88 -6.35 1.76 -23.73
N ASP A 89 -5.27 1.01 -23.57
CA ASP A 89 -4.01 1.32 -24.25
C ASP A 89 -4.24 1.24 -25.77
N VAL A 90 -4.26 2.39 -26.46
CA VAL A 90 -4.44 2.42 -27.94
C VAL A 90 -3.10 2.30 -28.70
N GLU A 91 -2.00 1.96 -28.01
CA GLU A 91 -0.91 1.20 -28.66
C GLU A 91 -1.11 -0.33 -28.54
N GLY A 92 -2.15 -0.77 -27.82
CA GLY A 92 -2.47 -2.17 -27.53
C GLY A 92 -3.55 -2.82 -28.40
N PHE A 93 -4.21 -2.09 -29.30
CA PHE A 93 -5.12 -2.68 -30.29
C PHE A 93 -4.37 -3.20 -31.53
N LYS A 94 -3.30 -3.97 -31.30
CA LYS A 94 -3.14 -5.25 -31.99
C LYS A 94 -3.87 -6.29 -31.15
N TYR A 95 -5.18 -6.42 -31.38
CA TYR A 95 -5.85 -7.67 -31.10
C TYR A 95 -4.99 -8.77 -31.75
N ASN A 96 -4.57 -9.75 -30.96
CA ASN A 96 -3.68 -10.83 -31.35
C ASN A 96 -4.16 -11.55 -32.63
N GLN A 97 -3.74 -11.05 -33.79
CA GLN A 97 -3.35 -11.86 -34.94
C GLN A 97 -1.84 -12.08 -34.99
N ASN A 98 -1.16 -11.86 -33.86
CA ASN A 98 0.06 -12.59 -33.54
C ASN A 98 -0.41 -13.70 -32.58
N LYS A 99 -0.66 -14.94 -33.03
CA LYS A 99 0.46 -15.89 -33.18
C LYS A 99 1.78 -15.20 -32.84
N LYS A 100 2.00 -14.96 -31.54
CA LYS A 100 3.36 -15.05 -31.01
C LYS A 100 3.86 -16.35 -31.62
N ASN A 101 4.86 -16.26 -32.48
CA ASN A 101 5.67 -17.41 -32.80
C ASN A 101 6.05 -17.99 -31.45
N ILE A 102 5.34 -19.06 -31.09
CA ILE A 102 5.61 -19.85 -29.92
C ILE A 102 7.06 -20.23 -30.12
N LYS A 103 7.95 -19.78 -29.24
CA LYS A 103 9.30 -20.32 -29.26
C LYS A 103 9.10 -21.82 -29.14
N ASN A 104 9.63 -22.59 -30.08
CA ASN A 104 9.47 -24.05 -30.08
C ASN A 104 9.81 -24.68 -28.70
N ASP A 105 10.63 -23.99 -27.90
CA ASP A 105 10.92 -24.31 -26.50
C ASP A 105 9.69 -24.33 -25.57
N ASP A 106 8.80 -23.34 -25.62
CA ASP A 106 7.61 -23.27 -24.73
C ASP A 106 6.60 -24.40 -25.05
N GLN A 107 6.48 -24.75 -26.33
CA GLN A 107 5.63 -25.86 -26.80
C GLN A 107 6.22 -27.22 -26.40
N ASN A 108 7.53 -27.38 -26.52
CA ASN A 108 8.24 -28.58 -26.08
C ASN A 108 8.13 -28.77 -24.56
N GLU A 109 8.16 -27.69 -23.79
CA GLU A 109 8.04 -27.72 -22.34
C GLU A 109 6.62 -28.12 -21.88
N ILE A 110 5.57 -27.61 -22.53
CA ILE A 110 4.18 -28.03 -22.28
C ILE A 110 3.96 -29.51 -22.68
N ILE A 111 4.54 -29.98 -23.79
CA ILE A 111 4.44 -31.38 -24.22
C ILE A 111 5.11 -32.30 -23.18
N LYS A 112 6.29 -31.91 -22.67
CA LYS A 112 6.99 -32.64 -21.60
C LYS A 112 6.16 -32.65 -20.32
N LEU A 113 5.60 -31.52 -19.92
CA LEU A 113 4.75 -31.38 -18.74
C LEU A 113 3.50 -32.26 -18.84
N LEU A 114 2.84 -32.28 -20.00
CA LEU A 114 1.70 -33.14 -20.30
C LEU A 114 2.06 -34.63 -20.16
N LYS A 115 3.24 -35.05 -20.64
CA LYS A 115 3.70 -36.43 -20.54
C LYS A 115 3.94 -36.83 -19.08
N LEU A 116 4.62 -35.99 -18.31
CA LEU A 116 4.86 -36.23 -16.88
C LEU A 116 3.55 -36.29 -16.09
N ALA A 117 2.64 -35.33 -16.31
CA ALA A 117 1.35 -35.29 -15.64
C ALA A 117 0.50 -36.55 -15.92
N LYS A 118 0.48 -37.02 -17.17
CA LYS A 118 -0.18 -38.27 -17.57
C LYS A 118 0.45 -39.52 -16.94
N ASN A 119 1.75 -39.48 -16.67
CA ASN A 119 2.48 -40.56 -15.99
C ASN A 119 2.33 -40.53 -14.46
N GLY A 120 1.48 -39.65 -13.91
CA GLY A 120 1.21 -39.58 -12.47
C GLY A 120 2.11 -38.63 -11.69
N ASP A 121 2.97 -37.84 -12.34
CA ASP A 121 3.81 -36.86 -11.63
C ASP A 121 2.94 -35.76 -11.01
N ILE A 122 2.94 -35.73 -9.67
CA ILE A 122 2.06 -34.88 -8.85
C ILE A 122 2.32 -33.39 -9.11
N LYS A 123 3.60 -32.98 -9.21
CA LYS A 123 3.97 -31.57 -9.44
C LYS A 123 3.61 -31.15 -10.86
N ALA A 124 3.79 -32.04 -11.84
CA ALA A 124 3.42 -31.80 -13.22
C ALA A 124 1.90 -31.66 -13.39
N GLN A 125 1.10 -32.47 -12.68
CA GLN A 125 -0.36 -32.36 -12.66
C GLN A 125 -0.80 -30.98 -12.15
N TYR A 126 -0.24 -30.54 -11.02
CA TYR A 126 -0.49 -29.21 -10.47
C TYR A 126 -0.09 -28.09 -11.42
N ASN A 127 1.15 -28.09 -11.91
CA ASN A 127 1.63 -27.05 -12.83
C ASN A 127 0.82 -27.00 -14.12
N LEU A 128 0.42 -28.16 -14.65
CA LEU A 128 -0.43 -28.23 -15.83
C LEU A 128 -1.82 -27.65 -15.58
N ALA A 129 -2.37 -27.83 -14.37
CA ALA A 129 -3.62 -27.17 -13.97
C ALA A 129 -3.49 -25.64 -14.04
N ILE A 130 -2.39 -25.10 -13.51
CA ILE A 130 -2.11 -23.65 -13.55
C ILE A 130 -1.94 -23.15 -15.00
N CYS A 131 -1.26 -23.92 -15.86
CA CYS A 131 -1.15 -23.60 -17.29
C CYS A 131 -2.52 -23.51 -17.97
N TYR A 132 -3.41 -24.49 -17.76
CA TYR A 132 -4.77 -24.46 -18.29
C TYR A 132 -5.63 -23.34 -17.69
N GLN A 133 -5.38 -22.93 -16.45
CA GLN A 133 -6.09 -21.82 -15.82
C GLN A 133 -5.70 -20.47 -16.45
N ASN A 134 -4.40 -20.24 -16.64
CA ASN A 134 -3.84 -18.94 -17.00
C ASN A 134 -3.57 -18.77 -18.51
N GLY A 135 -3.60 -19.85 -19.28
CA GLY A 135 -3.30 -19.82 -20.71
C GLY A 135 -1.80 -19.80 -21.02
N ASN A 136 -0.97 -20.29 -20.09
CA ASN A 136 0.49 -20.26 -20.22
C ASN A 136 0.96 -21.39 -21.13
N GLY A 137 1.28 -21.09 -22.39
CA GLY A 137 1.78 -22.06 -23.38
C GLY A 137 0.71 -23.03 -23.92
N ILE A 138 -0.53 -22.95 -23.42
CA ILE A 138 -1.69 -23.73 -23.87
C ILE A 138 -2.95 -22.87 -23.78
N GLU A 139 -3.98 -23.18 -24.57
CA GLU A 139 -5.28 -22.51 -24.49
C GLU A 139 -5.93 -22.70 -23.11
N THR A 140 -6.61 -21.66 -22.62
CA THR A 140 -7.32 -21.70 -21.34
C THR A 140 -8.42 -22.75 -21.36
N ASN A 141 -8.49 -23.57 -20.32
CA ASN A 141 -9.55 -24.56 -20.15
C ASN A 141 -9.79 -24.87 -18.68
N HIS A 142 -10.76 -24.16 -18.08
CA HIS A 142 -11.03 -24.27 -16.66
C HIS A 142 -11.48 -25.66 -16.21
N LYS A 143 -12.22 -26.41 -17.03
CA LYS A 143 -12.64 -27.79 -16.71
C LYS A 143 -11.43 -28.75 -16.66
N LYS A 144 -10.50 -28.63 -17.61
CA LYS A 144 -9.25 -29.41 -17.60
C LYS A 144 -8.34 -28.98 -16.46
N ALA A 145 -8.24 -27.68 -16.18
CA ALA A 145 -7.51 -27.16 -15.04
C ALA A 145 -8.02 -27.79 -13.74
N PHE A 146 -9.33 -27.76 -13.51
CA PHE A 146 -9.96 -28.36 -12.33
C PHE A 146 -9.64 -29.85 -12.23
N LYS A 147 -9.79 -30.61 -13.32
CA LYS A 147 -9.50 -32.05 -13.33
C LYS A 147 -8.05 -32.37 -12.98
N TRP A 148 -7.09 -31.64 -13.55
CA TRP A 148 -5.67 -31.85 -13.26
C TRP A 148 -5.32 -31.46 -11.82
N LEU A 149 -5.94 -30.41 -11.30
CA LEU A 149 -5.78 -29.99 -9.92
C LEU A 149 -6.33 -31.03 -8.94
N LEU A 150 -7.53 -31.55 -9.21
CA LEU A 150 -8.15 -32.62 -8.42
C LEU A 150 -7.27 -33.87 -8.39
N ASN A 151 -6.80 -34.34 -9.56
CA ASN A 151 -5.87 -35.47 -9.66
C ASN A 151 -4.60 -35.23 -8.81
N SER A 152 -4.05 -34.01 -8.86
CA SER A 152 -2.86 -33.67 -8.08
C SER A 152 -3.11 -33.79 -6.58
N VAL A 153 -4.27 -33.31 -6.11
CA VAL A 153 -4.67 -33.37 -4.69
C VAL A 153 -4.94 -34.82 -4.27
N GLU A 154 -5.65 -35.60 -5.07
CA GLU A 154 -5.93 -37.02 -4.82
C GLU A 154 -4.65 -37.86 -4.73
N ASN A 155 -3.61 -37.49 -5.49
CA ASN A 155 -2.30 -38.11 -5.45
C ASN A 155 -1.38 -37.56 -4.33
N GLY A 156 -1.90 -36.73 -3.41
CA GLY A 156 -1.20 -36.31 -2.20
C GLY A 156 -0.53 -34.93 -2.25
N ASN A 157 -0.82 -34.08 -3.24
CA ASN A 157 -0.32 -32.70 -3.25
C ASN A 157 -1.05 -31.83 -2.22
N LEU A 158 -0.40 -31.58 -1.07
CA LEU A 158 -0.95 -30.73 -0.02
C LEU A 158 -1.03 -29.26 -0.47
N ASP A 159 -0.05 -28.77 -1.24
CA ASP A 159 0.01 -27.37 -1.71
C ASP A 159 -1.13 -27.04 -2.69
N ALA A 160 -1.64 -28.05 -3.41
CA ALA A 160 -2.73 -27.90 -4.36
C ALA A 160 -4.11 -27.76 -3.69
N GLN A 161 -4.26 -28.09 -2.41
CA GLN A 161 -5.54 -28.10 -1.70
C GLN A 161 -6.15 -26.69 -1.59
N TYR A 162 -5.30 -25.68 -1.35
CA TYR A 162 -5.74 -24.28 -1.30
C TYR A 162 -6.32 -23.84 -2.65
N ASN A 163 -5.62 -24.14 -3.74
CA ASN A 163 -6.10 -23.81 -5.08
C ASN A 163 -7.38 -24.57 -5.44
N LEU A 164 -7.52 -25.82 -5.01
CA LEU A 164 -8.74 -26.57 -5.22
C LEU A 164 -9.93 -25.92 -4.49
N ALA A 165 -9.70 -25.43 -3.27
CA ALA A 165 -10.69 -24.67 -2.52
C ALA A 165 -11.09 -23.37 -3.25
N ILE A 166 -10.12 -22.65 -3.84
CA ILE A 166 -10.38 -21.47 -4.68
C ILE A 166 -11.22 -21.83 -5.91
N PHE A 167 -10.98 -22.97 -6.56
CA PHE A 167 -11.77 -23.40 -7.73
C PHE A 167 -13.23 -23.67 -7.35
N TYR A 168 -13.48 -24.33 -6.22
CA TYR A 168 -14.85 -24.51 -5.68
C TYR A 168 -15.49 -23.19 -5.25
N MET A 169 -14.71 -22.24 -4.74
CA MET A 169 -15.21 -20.93 -4.32
C MET A 169 -15.64 -20.05 -5.49
N ASP A 170 -14.77 -19.93 -6.49
CA ASP A 170 -14.96 -19.04 -7.61
C ASP A 170 -15.78 -19.69 -8.74
N GLY A 171 -15.96 -21.03 -8.70
CA GLY A 171 -16.66 -21.79 -9.74
C GLY A 171 -15.80 -22.01 -10.99
N ILE A 172 -14.49 -22.12 -10.83
CA ILE A 172 -13.53 -22.25 -11.93
C ILE A 172 -13.55 -23.70 -12.40
N GLY A 173 -14.25 -23.98 -13.51
CA GLY A 173 -14.29 -25.32 -14.11
C GLY A 173 -15.14 -26.35 -13.36
N VAL A 174 -15.79 -25.94 -12.27
CA VAL A 174 -16.68 -26.73 -11.42
C VAL A 174 -17.83 -25.85 -10.91
N GLN A 175 -18.97 -26.44 -10.52
CA GLN A 175 -20.01 -25.70 -9.81
C GLN A 175 -19.51 -25.26 -8.43
N LYS A 176 -19.99 -24.12 -7.96
CA LYS A 176 -19.68 -23.65 -6.61
C LYS A 176 -20.25 -24.62 -5.59
N ASP A 177 -19.42 -25.06 -4.64
CA ASP A 177 -19.81 -26.02 -3.60
C ASP A 177 -19.27 -25.54 -2.25
N GLU A 178 -20.16 -25.21 -1.32
CA GLU A 178 -19.78 -24.67 -0.02
C GLU A 178 -19.09 -25.69 0.87
N LYS A 179 -19.51 -26.96 0.80
CA LYS A 179 -19.00 -28.03 1.64
C LYS A 179 -17.60 -28.43 1.21
N GLU A 180 -17.40 -28.65 -0.10
CA GLU A 180 -16.07 -29.00 -0.63
C GLU A 180 -15.09 -27.84 -0.51
N LYS A 181 -15.52 -26.59 -0.77
CA LYS A 181 -14.71 -25.39 -0.53
C LYS A 181 -14.18 -25.33 0.90
N PHE A 182 -15.07 -25.43 1.90
CA PHE A 182 -14.68 -25.32 3.31
C PHE A 182 -13.75 -26.47 3.73
N LYS A 183 -14.07 -27.69 3.29
CA LYS A 183 -13.23 -28.89 3.52
C LYS A 183 -11.82 -28.72 2.97
N TRP A 184 -11.66 -28.23 1.75
CA TRP A 184 -10.34 -28.09 1.12
C TRP A 184 -9.52 -26.94 1.69
N PHE A 185 -10.14 -25.82 2.08
CA PHE A 185 -9.44 -24.77 2.82
C PHE A 185 -8.94 -25.27 4.18
N LEU A 186 -9.78 -25.97 4.97
CA LEU A 186 -9.32 -26.50 6.26
C LEU A 186 -8.14 -27.48 6.09
N LYS A 187 -8.21 -28.37 5.09
CA LYS A 187 -7.12 -29.30 4.80
C LYS A 187 -5.84 -28.58 4.40
N SER A 188 -5.91 -27.54 3.57
CA SER A 188 -4.72 -26.81 3.13
C SER A 188 -3.98 -26.13 4.29
N GLU A 189 -4.71 -25.73 5.32
CA GLU A 189 -4.16 -25.04 6.49
C GLU A 189 -3.68 -25.97 7.62
N GLN A 190 -4.07 -27.26 7.62
CA GLN A 190 -3.58 -28.26 8.60
C GLN A 190 -2.11 -28.64 8.41
N SER A 191 -1.52 -28.36 7.24
CA SER A 191 -0.16 -28.74 6.87
C SER A 191 0.94 -27.77 7.32
N SER A 192 0.57 -26.55 7.75
CA SER A 192 1.52 -25.54 8.23
C SER A 192 1.68 -25.62 9.76
N TYR A 193 2.84 -26.10 10.22
CA TYR A 193 3.20 -26.23 11.64
C TYR A 193 3.01 -24.92 12.43
N TYR A 194 2.34 -25.04 13.58
CA TYR A 194 1.78 -23.97 14.41
C TYR A 194 2.79 -23.34 15.38
N LEU A 195 2.74 -22.01 15.55
CA LEU A 195 3.39 -21.25 16.62
C LEU A 195 2.47 -20.18 17.25
N ASP A 196 1.15 -20.39 17.24
CA ASP A 196 0.16 -19.35 17.65
C ASP A 196 -0.73 -19.79 18.82
N THR A 197 -1.36 -18.81 19.48
CA THR A 197 -2.32 -19.05 20.57
C THR A 197 -3.65 -19.58 20.05
N GLU A 198 -4.40 -20.29 20.90
CA GLU A 198 -5.72 -20.86 20.55
C GLU A 198 -6.70 -19.78 20.04
N ASP A 199 -6.66 -18.59 20.65
CA ASP A 199 -7.46 -17.43 20.26
C ASP A 199 -7.16 -16.93 18.83
N GLU A 200 -5.89 -16.92 18.42
CA GLU A 200 -5.51 -16.46 17.08
C GLU A 200 -5.99 -17.43 16.00
N LYS A 201 -5.95 -18.73 16.30
CA LYS A 201 -6.48 -19.78 15.41
C LYS A 201 -8.00 -19.69 15.26
N GLU A 202 -8.74 -19.50 16.36
CA GLU A 202 -10.20 -19.36 16.29
C GLU A 202 -10.61 -18.12 15.47
N ASN A 203 -9.90 -17.00 15.66
CA ASN A 203 -10.13 -15.79 14.88
C ASN A 203 -9.85 -16.00 13.39
N PHE A 204 -8.76 -16.69 13.04
CA PHE A 204 -8.47 -17.05 11.65
C PHE A 204 -9.59 -17.89 11.04
N GLU A 205 -10.05 -18.94 11.72
CA GLU A 205 -11.13 -19.80 11.23
C GLU A 205 -12.44 -19.03 11.03
N LYS A 206 -12.74 -18.08 11.93
CA LYS A 206 -13.88 -17.17 11.80
C LYS A 206 -13.77 -16.27 10.57
N TYR A 207 -12.62 -15.62 10.36
CA TYR A 207 -12.39 -14.81 9.17
C TYR A 207 -12.46 -15.65 7.90
N LEU A 208 -11.90 -16.87 7.91
CA LEU A 208 -11.96 -17.79 6.79
C LEU A 208 -13.41 -18.09 6.40
N LYS A 209 -14.26 -18.49 7.36
CA LYS A 209 -15.69 -18.76 7.11
C LYS A 209 -16.41 -17.57 6.47
N LEU A 210 -16.19 -16.36 7.00
CA LEU A 210 -16.84 -15.15 6.48
C LEU A 210 -16.29 -14.72 5.11
N ALA A 211 -14.97 -14.77 4.92
CA ALA A 211 -14.31 -14.40 3.67
C ALA A 211 -14.76 -15.29 2.50
N ILE A 212 -14.93 -16.58 2.81
CA ILE A 212 -15.47 -17.62 1.94
C ILE A 212 -16.94 -17.37 1.55
N SER A 213 -17.68 -16.62 2.36
CA SER A 213 -19.04 -16.14 2.10
C SER A 213 -19.06 -14.76 1.43
N ASN A 214 -17.93 -14.34 0.86
CA ASN A 214 -17.73 -13.05 0.19
C ASN A 214 -17.83 -11.81 1.08
N ASP A 215 -17.64 -11.96 2.40
CA ASP A 215 -17.49 -10.79 3.27
C ASP A 215 -16.13 -10.10 3.02
N SER A 216 -16.19 -8.88 2.50
CA SER A 216 -15.00 -8.13 2.06
C SER A 216 -14.06 -7.74 3.22
N VAL A 217 -14.61 -7.51 4.42
CA VAL A 217 -13.85 -7.16 5.62
C VAL A 217 -13.09 -8.39 6.10
N ALA A 218 -13.76 -9.54 6.14
CA ALA A 218 -13.15 -10.82 6.46
C ALA A 218 -12.09 -11.23 5.44
N GLN A 219 -12.30 -10.99 4.14
CA GLN A 219 -11.27 -11.20 3.12
C GLN A 219 -10.02 -10.35 3.41
N ASN A 220 -10.19 -9.09 3.76
CA ASN A 220 -9.08 -8.23 4.14
C ASN A 220 -8.36 -8.74 5.40
N ASN A 221 -9.11 -9.12 6.44
CA ASN A 221 -8.55 -9.62 7.68
C ASN A 221 -7.83 -10.96 7.51
N LEU A 222 -8.35 -11.82 6.64
CA LEU A 222 -7.70 -13.07 6.26
C LEU A 222 -6.37 -12.81 5.53
N GLY A 223 -6.33 -11.79 4.67
CA GLY A 223 -5.08 -11.28 4.10
C GLY A 223 -4.07 -10.86 5.19
N ASN A 224 -4.53 -10.14 6.22
CA ASN A 224 -3.68 -9.75 7.36
C ASN A 224 -3.15 -10.95 8.14
N CYS A 225 -3.97 -11.98 8.37
CA CYS A 225 -3.54 -13.22 9.02
C CYS A 225 -2.39 -13.87 8.24
N TYR A 226 -2.55 -14.04 6.93
CA TYR A 226 -1.48 -14.60 6.09
C TYR A 226 -0.24 -13.72 6.00
N LEU A 227 -0.39 -12.38 6.01
CA LEU A 227 0.75 -11.48 5.94
C LEU A 227 1.58 -11.48 7.24
N SER A 228 0.89 -11.52 8.39
CA SER A 228 1.51 -11.47 9.72
C SER A 228 1.91 -12.85 10.26
N GLY A 229 1.30 -13.92 9.75
CA GLY A 229 1.43 -15.26 10.31
C GLY A 229 0.64 -15.45 11.60
N LYS A 230 -0.48 -14.75 11.80
CA LYS A 230 -1.33 -14.86 13.00
C LYS A 230 -2.45 -15.87 12.80
N GLY A 231 -2.45 -16.92 13.60
CA GLY A 231 -3.39 -18.05 13.53
C GLY A 231 -3.10 -19.02 12.39
N ILE A 232 -2.09 -18.73 11.56
CA ILE A 232 -1.72 -19.50 10.37
C ILE A 232 -0.27 -19.17 9.96
N GLY A 233 0.40 -20.08 9.26
CA GLY A 233 1.73 -19.80 8.70
C GLY A 233 1.74 -18.59 7.75
N LYS A 234 2.76 -17.73 7.89
CA LYS A 234 2.94 -16.56 7.01
C LYS A 234 3.00 -16.98 5.54
N ASN A 235 2.20 -16.34 4.69
CA ASN A 235 2.17 -16.57 3.25
C ASN A 235 1.75 -15.32 2.47
N GLU A 236 2.72 -14.64 1.85
CA GLU A 236 2.49 -13.38 1.17
C GLU A 236 1.63 -13.51 -0.11
N THR A 237 1.76 -14.63 -0.84
CA THR A 237 0.95 -14.89 -2.05
C THR A 237 -0.53 -15.08 -1.71
N LYS A 238 -0.84 -15.84 -0.63
CA LYS A 238 -2.21 -15.98 -0.14
C LYS A 238 -2.74 -14.65 0.39
N ALA A 239 -1.91 -13.88 1.10
CA ALA A 239 -2.29 -12.54 1.57
C ALA A 239 -2.70 -11.63 0.40
N PHE A 240 -1.86 -11.55 -0.63
CA PHE A 240 -2.14 -10.80 -1.86
C PHE A 240 -3.45 -11.25 -2.52
N GLY A 241 -3.69 -12.56 -2.66
CA GLY A 241 -4.92 -13.09 -3.26
C GLY A 241 -6.18 -12.68 -2.49
N TRP A 242 -6.14 -12.67 -1.16
CA TRP A 242 -7.25 -12.24 -0.33
C TRP A 242 -7.48 -10.73 -0.32
N TYR A 243 -6.41 -9.92 -0.30
CA TYR A 243 -6.53 -8.47 -0.50
C TYR A 243 -7.10 -8.15 -1.89
N LEU A 244 -6.72 -8.88 -2.93
CA LEU A 244 -7.26 -8.70 -4.27
C LEU A 244 -8.76 -8.96 -4.33
N LYS A 245 -9.25 -10.01 -3.65
CA LYS A 245 -10.68 -10.29 -3.54
C LYS A 245 -11.40 -9.18 -2.77
N SER A 246 -10.85 -8.76 -1.62
CA SER A 246 -11.42 -7.69 -0.80
C SER A 246 -11.50 -6.34 -1.54
N ALA A 247 -10.42 -5.95 -2.21
CA ALA A 247 -10.31 -4.70 -2.96
C ALA A 247 -11.31 -4.60 -4.13
N ASN A 248 -11.74 -5.74 -4.66
CA ASN A 248 -12.68 -5.87 -5.77
C ASN A 248 -14.05 -6.42 -5.34
N ALA A 249 -14.34 -6.47 -4.04
CA ALA A 249 -15.60 -6.99 -3.54
C ALA A 249 -16.75 -5.98 -3.75
N GLY A 250 -17.81 -6.44 -4.41
CA GLY A 250 -18.95 -5.58 -4.75
C GLY A 250 -18.62 -4.49 -5.77
N PHE A 251 -19.54 -3.55 -5.97
CA PHE A 251 -19.47 -2.53 -7.02
C PHE A 251 -18.31 -1.53 -6.84
N ALA A 252 -18.02 -1.12 -5.60
CA ALA A 252 -17.01 -0.11 -5.30
C ALA A 252 -15.69 -0.70 -4.76
N GLY A 253 -15.67 -1.97 -4.35
CA GLY A 253 -14.57 -2.57 -3.60
C GLY A 253 -14.54 -2.14 -2.13
N TYR A 254 -13.77 -2.85 -1.30
CA TYR A 254 -13.52 -2.45 0.09
C TYR A 254 -12.29 -1.53 0.18
N ALA A 255 -12.46 -0.36 0.79
CA ALA A 255 -11.42 0.68 0.82
C ALA A 255 -10.13 0.23 1.53
N GLU A 256 -10.22 -0.43 2.69
CA GLU A 256 -9.01 -0.95 3.37
C GLU A 256 -8.36 -2.08 2.55
N GLY A 257 -9.17 -2.90 1.87
CA GLY A 257 -8.67 -3.92 0.94
C GLY A 257 -7.88 -3.32 -0.23
N GLN A 258 -8.39 -2.21 -0.80
CA GLN A 258 -7.68 -1.45 -1.85
C GLN A 258 -6.36 -0.86 -1.33
N PHE A 259 -6.36 -0.29 -0.11
CA PHE A 259 -5.14 0.21 0.52
C PHE A 259 -4.10 -0.90 0.70
N ASN A 260 -4.49 -2.04 1.28
CA ASN A 260 -3.59 -3.16 1.52
C ASN A 260 -3.08 -3.79 0.22
N LEU A 261 -3.93 -3.88 -0.82
CA LEU A 261 -3.50 -4.34 -2.14
C LEU A 261 -2.49 -3.36 -2.76
N GLY A 262 -2.71 -2.05 -2.60
CA GLY A 262 -1.75 -1.02 -3.03
C GLY A 262 -0.40 -1.20 -2.34
N TYR A 263 -0.42 -1.45 -1.02
CA TYR A 263 0.78 -1.75 -0.23
C TYR A 263 1.52 -3.00 -0.71
N CYS A 264 0.80 -4.05 -1.10
CA CYS A 264 1.41 -5.23 -1.69
C CYS A 264 2.15 -4.92 -2.99
N TYR A 265 1.54 -4.16 -3.90
CA TYR A 265 2.18 -3.77 -5.15
C TYR A 265 3.37 -2.86 -4.93
N GLU A 266 3.32 -1.94 -3.97
CA GLU A 266 4.44 -1.05 -3.70
C GLU A 266 5.67 -1.79 -3.16
N ASN A 267 5.45 -2.78 -2.28
CA ASN A 267 6.50 -3.49 -1.55
C ASN A 267 6.82 -4.89 -2.10
N ALA A 268 6.22 -5.28 -3.23
CA ALA A 268 6.38 -6.60 -3.84
C ALA A 268 5.98 -7.77 -2.91
N ILE A 269 4.90 -7.61 -2.15
CA ILE A 269 4.40 -8.63 -1.22
C ILE A 269 3.43 -9.55 -1.97
N GLY A 270 3.84 -10.80 -2.20
CA GLY A 270 3.03 -11.79 -2.91
C GLY A 270 2.81 -11.48 -4.40
N THR A 271 3.44 -10.43 -4.92
CA THR A 271 3.33 -9.95 -6.31
C THR A 271 4.59 -9.19 -6.72
N GLY A 272 4.75 -8.89 -8.00
CA GLY A 272 5.84 -8.03 -8.47
C GLY A 272 5.61 -6.56 -8.09
N LYS A 273 6.71 -5.82 -7.84
CA LYS A 273 6.63 -4.38 -7.54
C LYS A 273 5.97 -3.61 -8.69
N ASN A 274 4.95 -2.81 -8.38
CA ASN A 274 4.30 -1.92 -9.33
C ASN A 274 3.76 -0.65 -8.63
N VAL A 275 4.57 0.40 -8.63
CA VAL A 275 4.24 1.67 -7.96
C VAL A 275 3.09 2.44 -8.64
N ILE A 276 2.83 2.21 -9.93
CA ILE A 276 1.72 2.85 -10.65
C ILE A 276 0.39 2.24 -10.19
N LYS A 277 0.29 0.91 -10.17
CA LYS A 277 -0.88 0.19 -9.64
C LYS A 277 -1.11 0.49 -8.16
N ALA A 278 -0.03 0.60 -7.38
CA ALA A 278 -0.13 1.00 -5.98
C ALA A 278 -0.78 2.38 -5.84
N PHE A 279 -0.31 3.37 -6.61
CA PHE A 279 -0.88 4.72 -6.62
C PHE A 279 -2.36 4.72 -7.01
N GLU A 280 -2.77 3.98 -8.03
CA GLU A 280 -4.18 3.87 -8.45
C GLU A 280 -5.07 3.28 -7.36
N LEU A 281 -4.60 2.26 -6.67
CA LEU A 281 -5.31 1.62 -5.56
C LEU A 281 -5.42 2.52 -4.33
N TYR A 282 -4.33 3.22 -3.99
CA TYR A 282 -4.37 4.25 -2.95
C TYR A 282 -5.34 5.37 -3.31
N LEU A 283 -5.40 5.77 -4.59
CA LEU A 283 -6.34 6.78 -5.05
C LEU A 283 -7.79 6.35 -4.89
N ARG A 284 -8.13 5.14 -5.33
CA ARG A 284 -9.48 4.58 -5.14
C ARG A 284 -9.85 4.50 -3.65
N SER A 285 -8.95 3.99 -2.83
CA SER A 285 -9.15 3.88 -1.38
C SER A 285 -9.31 5.24 -0.69
N ALA A 286 -8.51 6.22 -1.08
CA ALA A 286 -8.55 7.58 -0.53
C ALA A 286 -9.83 8.33 -0.90
N ILE A 287 -10.31 8.16 -2.15
CA ILE A 287 -11.61 8.70 -2.61
C ILE A 287 -12.76 8.07 -1.83
N ALA A 288 -12.65 6.79 -1.46
CA ALA A 288 -13.60 6.10 -0.60
C ALA A 288 -13.49 6.49 0.89
N GLY A 289 -12.65 7.48 1.24
CA GLY A 289 -12.54 8.02 2.59
C GLY A 289 -11.55 7.31 3.50
N ASN A 290 -10.70 6.41 2.98
CA ASN A 290 -9.70 5.74 3.80
C ASN A 290 -8.56 6.71 4.19
N ALA A 291 -8.46 7.02 5.48
CA ALA A 291 -7.53 8.03 5.98
C ALA A 291 -6.05 7.65 5.79
N LYS A 292 -5.69 6.36 5.91
CA LYS A 292 -4.32 5.87 5.66
C LYS A 292 -3.95 6.00 4.18
N ALA A 293 -4.88 5.67 3.29
CA ALA A 293 -4.68 5.84 1.85
C ALA A 293 -4.55 7.32 1.46
N GLN A 294 -5.31 8.21 2.09
CA GLN A 294 -5.16 9.66 1.92
C GLN A 294 -3.76 10.11 2.38
N ASN A 295 -3.26 9.65 3.52
CA ASN A 295 -1.89 9.94 3.95
C ASN A 295 -0.87 9.43 2.91
N ARG A 296 -1.01 8.16 2.50
CA ARG A 296 -0.10 7.53 1.54
C ARG A 296 -0.11 8.22 0.18
N LEU A 297 -1.26 8.73 -0.27
CA LEU A 297 -1.33 9.57 -1.47
C LEU A 297 -0.56 10.88 -1.30
N GLY A 298 -0.65 11.51 -0.12
CA GLY A 298 0.14 12.69 0.20
C GLY A 298 1.64 12.44 0.06
N GLU A 299 2.11 11.30 0.58
CA GLU A 299 3.50 10.84 0.42
C GLU A 299 3.84 10.56 -1.05
N CYS A 300 2.96 9.89 -1.80
CA CYS A 300 3.15 9.62 -3.23
C CYS A 300 3.35 10.91 -4.03
N TYR A 301 2.57 11.97 -3.74
CA TYR A 301 2.75 13.28 -4.38
C TYR A 301 3.96 14.05 -3.86
N THR A 302 4.42 13.80 -2.64
CA THR A 302 5.64 14.41 -2.10
C THR A 302 6.89 13.84 -2.78
N ASP A 303 6.92 12.51 -2.91
CA ASP A 303 8.10 11.76 -3.38
C ASP A 303 8.05 11.40 -4.87
N GLY A 304 6.90 11.52 -5.51
CA GLY A 304 6.70 11.15 -6.91
C GLY A 304 6.59 9.63 -7.11
N ILE A 305 5.97 8.93 -6.16
CA ILE A 305 5.78 7.48 -6.21
C ILE A 305 4.53 7.19 -7.06
N GLY A 306 4.71 6.54 -8.21
CA GLY A 306 3.62 6.23 -9.14
C GLY A 306 2.99 7.44 -9.83
N THR A 307 3.44 8.66 -9.52
CA THR A 307 2.94 9.93 -10.05
C THR A 307 4.05 10.99 -10.09
N LYS A 308 3.76 12.18 -10.62
CA LYS A 308 4.69 13.32 -10.55
C LYS A 308 4.57 14.02 -9.20
N LYS A 309 5.70 14.54 -8.69
CA LYS A 309 5.72 15.35 -7.47
C LYS A 309 4.77 16.55 -7.58
N ASN A 310 3.99 16.80 -6.53
CA ASN A 310 3.09 17.94 -6.44
C ASN A 310 2.77 18.27 -4.97
N LYS A 311 3.43 19.30 -4.44
CA LYS A 311 3.27 19.70 -3.03
C LYS A 311 1.84 20.16 -2.68
N MET A 312 1.13 20.83 -3.59
CA MET A 312 -0.25 21.27 -3.35
C MET A 312 -1.21 20.07 -3.23
N LYS A 313 -1.05 19.06 -4.10
CA LYS A 313 -1.84 17.82 -3.98
C LYS A 313 -1.46 17.03 -2.74
N ALA A 314 -0.17 16.99 -2.39
CA ALA A 314 0.28 16.36 -1.15
C ALA A 314 -0.39 17.00 0.07
N PHE A 315 -0.33 18.33 0.18
CA PHE A 315 -0.99 19.10 1.24
C PHE A 315 -2.50 18.82 1.31
N SER A 316 -3.19 18.78 0.16
CA SER A 316 -4.64 18.50 0.13
C SER A 316 -4.99 17.10 0.63
N TRP A 317 -4.20 16.09 0.30
CA TRP A 317 -4.42 14.72 0.77
C TRP A 317 -4.04 14.52 2.23
N PHE A 318 -2.93 15.11 2.68
CA PHE A 318 -2.58 15.14 4.11
C PHE A 318 -3.65 15.86 4.94
N SER A 319 -4.24 16.94 4.42
CA SER A 319 -5.35 17.66 5.07
C SER A 319 -6.57 16.75 5.29
N GLN A 320 -7.03 16.06 4.23
CA GLN A 320 -8.15 15.12 4.35
C GLN A 320 -7.84 13.97 5.31
N SER A 321 -6.64 13.41 5.23
CA SER A 321 -6.19 12.33 6.13
C SER A 321 -6.20 12.78 7.59
N ALA A 322 -5.68 13.98 7.85
CA ALA A 322 -5.59 14.55 9.18
C ALA A 322 -6.97 14.86 9.79
N GLU A 323 -7.88 15.38 8.97
CA GLU A 323 -9.28 15.65 9.33
C GLU A 323 -10.05 14.37 9.63
N ASN A 324 -9.79 13.30 8.89
CA ASN A 324 -10.30 11.94 9.17
C ASN A 324 -9.59 11.25 10.34
N GLY A 325 -8.65 11.94 10.99
CA GLY A 325 -8.05 11.50 12.23
C GLY A 325 -6.89 10.51 12.09
N ASP A 326 -6.29 10.38 10.92
CA ASP A 326 -5.06 9.59 10.81
C ASP A 326 -3.89 10.29 11.51
N ALA A 327 -3.18 9.58 12.40
CA ALA A 327 -2.11 10.20 13.18
C ALA A 327 -0.92 10.60 12.31
N ASP A 328 -0.59 9.81 11.28
CA ASP A 328 0.51 10.09 10.36
C ASP A 328 0.13 11.24 9.42
N GLY A 329 -1.11 11.28 8.93
CA GLY A 329 -1.67 12.41 8.19
C GLY A 329 -1.64 13.72 8.99
N GLN A 330 -2.00 13.68 10.28
CA GLN A 330 -1.89 14.84 11.18
C GLN A 330 -0.44 15.30 11.36
N PHE A 331 0.50 14.36 11.51
CA PHE A 331 1.92 14.67 11.58
C PHE A 331 2.42 15.33 10.28
N ASN A 332 2.12 14.72 9.13
CA ASN A 332 2.54 15.21 7.82
C ASN A 332 1.94 16.57 7.49
N LEU A 333 0.68 16.82 7.87
CA LEU A 333 0.08 18.16 7.76
C LEU A 333 0.78 19.19 8.65
N GLY A 334 1.19 18.80 9.85
CA GLY A 334 2.04 19.62 10.72
C GLY A 334 3.37 19.98 10.05
N CYS A 335 4.01 19.01 9.39
CA CYS A 335 5.22 19.22 8.60
C CYS A 335 4.97 20.19 7.44
N CYS A 336 3.86 20.07 6.71
CA CYS A 336 3.53 21.00 5.62
C CYS A 336 3.45 22.44 6.11
N TYR A 337 2.78 22.69 7.24
CA TYR A 337 2.71 24.03 7.84
C TYR A 337 4.06 24.50 8.41
N GLN A 338 4.90 23.60 8.91
CA GLN A 338 6.23 23.97 9.42
C GLN A 338 7.18 24.40 8.30
N TYR A 339 7.17 23.69 7.17
CA TYR A 339 8.15 23.88 6.09
C TYR A 339 7.61 24.63 4.87
N GLY A 340 6.31 24.92 4.84
CA GLY A 340 5.66 25.61 3.73
C GLY A 340 5.43 24.70 2.51
N ASP A 341 5.21 23.41 2.72
CA ASP A 341 5.02 22.45 1.63
C ASP A 341 3.58 22.45 1.13
N GLY A 342 3.34 23.21 0.05
CA GLY A 342 2.01 23.33 -0.57
C GLY A 342 1.06 24.28 0.14
N VAL A 343 1.53 24.95 1.19
CA VAL A 343 0.84 25.96 2.00
C VAL A 343 1.86 26.94 2.56
N ASP A 344 1.43 28.13 2.98
CA ASP A 344 2.32 29.06 3.68
C ASP A 344 2.74 28.53 5.06
N ILE A 345 3.94 28.90 5.49
CA ILE A 345 4.46 28.55 6.81
C ILE A 345 3.54 29.09 7.90
N ASN A 346 3.14 28.23 8.83
CA ASN A 346 2.32 28.59 9.98
C ASN A 346 2.67 27.72 11.19
N GLU A 347 3.53 28.22 12.07
CA GLU A 347 4.00 27.47 13.24
C GLU A 347 2.89 27.14 14.24
N THR A 348 1.87 27.99 14.37
CA THR A 348 0.72 27.74 15.27
C THR A 348 -0.09 26.54 14.77
N LYS A 349 -0.39 26.49 13.47
CA LYS A 349 -1.08 25.32 12.88
C LYS A 349 -0.22 24.07 12.93
N ALA A 350 1.09 24.19 12.69
CA ALA A 350 2.00 23.06 12.85
C ALA A 350 1.95 22.49 14.28
N PHE A 351 2.02 23.37 15.28
CA PHE A 351 1.88 22.99 16.70
C PHE A 351 0.55 22.30 17.00
N GLU A 352 -0.57 22.83 16.49
CA GLU A 352 -1.90 22.23 16.68
C GLU A 352 -1.98 20.80 16.10
N TRP A 353 -1.47 20.61 14.87
CA TRP A 353 -1.51 19.30 14.21
C TRP A 353 -0.55 18.30 14.83
N TYR A 354 0.66 18.72 15.21
CA TYR A 354 1.57 17.88 16.00
C TYR A 354 0.96 17.50 17.34
N SER A 355 0.22 18.40 18.00
CA SER A 355 -0.47 18.09 19.26
C SER A 355 -1.49 16.97 19.08
N LYS A 356 -2.37 17.08 18.08
CA LYS A 356 -3.38 16.05 17.77
C LYS A 356 -2.73 14.68 17.44
N SER A 357 -1.69 14.69 16.62
CA SER A 357 -0.96 13.46 16.25
C SER A 357 -0.24 12.83 17.45
N ALA A 358 0.38 13.65 18.30
CA ALA A 358 1.10 13.19 19.49
C ALA A 358 0.17 12.56 20.55
N GLU A 359 -1.05 13.08 20.69
CA GLU A 359 -2.11 12.51 21.54
C GLU A 359 -2.49 11.10 21.09
N LYS A 360 -2.52 10.85 19.78
CA LYS A 360 -2.77 9.53 19.17
C LYS A 360 -1.57 8.58 19.21
N GLY A 361 -0.45 9.02 19.78
CA GLY A 361 0.70 8.16 20.01
C GLY A 361 1.79 8.21 18.95
N ASN A 362 1.65 9.03 17.89
CA ASN A 362 2.70 9.17 16.88
C ASN A 362 3.97 9.73 17.53
N THR A 363 5.08 8.99 17.41
CA THR A 363 6.32 9.28 18.14
C THR A 363 7.08 10.44 17.50
N ALA A 364 7.04 10.59 16.18
CA ALA A 364 7.64 11.71 15.46
C ALA A 364 6.93 13.03 15.81
N ALA A 365 5.60 13.03 15.88
CA ALA A 365 4.81 14.17 16.34
C ALA A 365 5.08 14.52 17.80
N GLN A 366 5.23 13.53 18.69
CA GLN A 366 5.65 13.80 20.08
C GLN A 366 7.03 14.48 20.14
N ASN A 367 7.98 14.06 19.31
CA ASN A 367 9.29 14.70 19.21
C ASN A 367 9.16 16.15 18.69
N ASN A 368 8.43 16.36 17.60
CA ASN A 368 8.25 17.68 17.01
C ASN A 368 7.48 18.63 17.92
N LEU A 369 6.48 18.14 18.63
CA LEU A 369 5.78 18.91 19.67
C LEU A 369 6.73 19.29 20.81
N GLY A 370 7.65 18.39 21.19
CA GLY A 370 8.72 18.70 22.12
C GLY A 370 9.61 19.84 21.62
N LEU A 371 10.00 19.81 20.33
CA LEU A 371 10.75 20.88 19.68
C LEU A 371 9.98 22.21 19.66
N CYS A 372 8.67 22.19 19.43
CA CYS A 372 7.83 23.38 19.53
C CYS A 372 7.92 24.01 20.93
N TYR A 373 7.77 23.22 22.00
CA TYR A 373 7.92 23.72 23.36
C TYR A 373 9.36 24.11 23.72
N GLN A 374 10.38 23.47 23.16
CA GLN A 374 11.78 23.82 23.44
C GLN A 374 12.16 25.17 22.83
N TYR A 375 11.71 25.44 21.60
CA TYR A 375 12.13 26.61 20.82
C TYR A 375 11.05 27.70 20.68
N GLY A 376 9.86 27.46 21.22
CA GLY A 376 8.76 28.42 21.17
C GLY A 376 8.05 28.52 19.82
N LYS A 377 8.02 27.43 19.04
CA LYS A 377 7.39 27.42 17.70
C LYS A 377 5.89 27.21 17.83
N GLY A 378 5.11 28.25 17.54
CA GLY A 378 3.65 28.23 17.67
C GLY A 378 3.11 28.13 19.11
N VAL A 379 3.98 28.16 20.11
CA VAL A 379 3.65 28.05 21.54
C VAL A 379 4.72 28.72 22.39
N LEU A 380 4.40 29.13 23.63
CA LEU A 380 5.41 29.60 24.57
C LEU A 380 6.40 28.50 24.96
N ILE A 381 7.66 28.89 25.16
CA ILE A 381 8.73 27.98 25.60
C ILE A 381 8.35 27.29 26.91
N ASN A 382 8.49 25.97 26.96
CA ASN A 382 8.29 25.17 28.16
C ASN A 382 9.19 23.93 28.14
N GLU A 383 10.41 24.06 28.65
CA GLU A 383 11.40 22.98 28.67
C GLU A 383 10.93 21.73 29.43
N LYS A 384 10.10 21.89 30.47
CA LYS A 384 9.54 20.75 31.24
C LYS A 384 8.54 19.93 30.40
N LYS A 385 7.69 20.59 29.63
CA LYS A 385 6.77 19.92 28.69
C LYS A 385 7.56 19.27 27.55
N ALA A 386 8.55 19.97 26.99
CA ALA A 386 9.43 19.43 25.96
C ALA A 386 10.11 18.13 26.43
N PHE A 387 10.73 18.16 27.62
CA PHE A 387 11.35 16.97 28.22
C PHE A 387 10.38 15.79 28.37
N LYS A 388 9.16 16.03 28.86
CA LYS A 388 8.14 14.97 29.00
C LYS A 388 7.75 14.34 27.66
N LEU A 389 7.63 15.16 26.62
CA LEU A 389 7.31 14.70 25.26
C LEU A 389 8.45 13.90 24.63
N TYR A 390 9.70 14.38 24.76
CA TYR A 390 10.87 13.62 24.35
C TYR A 390 10.95 12.29 25.09
N LEU A 391 10.64 12.27 26.39
CA LEU A 391 10.63 11.04 27.19
C LEU A 391 9.61 10.03 26.66
N LYS A 392 8.39 10.47 26.39
CA LYS A 392 7.33 9.63 25.84
C LYS A 392 7.73 9.07 24.46
N SER A 393 8.22 9.93 23.57
CA SER A 393 8.61 9.55 22.20
C SER A 393 9.81 8.58 22.19
N ALA A 394 10.85 8.89 22.97
CA ALA A 394 12.06 8.07 23.07
C ALA A 394 11.80 6.67 23.65
N SER A 395 10.87 6.58 24.61
CA SER A 395 10.47 5.30 25.22
C SER A 395 9.75 4.40 24.22
N ASN A 396 9.16 4.97 23.17
CA ASN A 396 8.57 4.26 22.05
C ASN A 396 9.53 4.16 20.84
N GLY A 397 10.84 4.30 21.07
CA GLY A 397 11.87 3.96 20.08
C GLY A 397 12.29 5.08 19.13
N ASN A 398 11.76 6.31 19.24
CA ASN A 398 12.15 7.39 18.33
C ASN A 398 13.60 7.85 18.60
N ALA A 399 14.49 7.68 17.62
CA ALA A 399 15.91 7.95 17.73
C ALA A 399 16.23 9.45 17.96
N GLU A 400 15.52 10.35 17.28
CA GLU A 400 15.70 11.79 17.46
C GLU A 400 15.28 12.25 18.87
N ALA A 401 14.18 11.73 19.39
CA ALA A 401 13.75 12.01 20.75
C ALA A 401 14.74 11.47 21.80
N GLN A 402 15.35 10.31 21.54
CA GLN A 402 16.42 9.77 22.38
C GLN A 402 17.65 10.71 22.37
N ASN A 403 18.01 11.27 21.21
CA ASN A 403 19.06 12.29 21.10
C ASN A 403 18.70 13.55 21.90
N ASN A 404 17.46 14.05 21.74
CA ASN A 404 16.95 15.22 22.44
C ASN A 404 16.90 15.02 23.96
N LEU A 405 16.59 13.81 24.46
CA LEU A 405 16.73 13.48 25.87
C LEU A 405 18.19 13.51 26.34
N GLY A 406 19.10 12.97 25.53
CA GLY A 406 20.54 13.05 25.76
C GLY A 406 20.98 14.49 25.96
N TYR A 407 20.49 15.39 25.09
CA TYR A 407 20.70 16.83 25.16
C TYR A 407 20.09 17.45 26.43
N CYS A 408 18.85 17.11 26.76
CA CYS A 408 18.19 17.58 27.98
C CYS A 408 18.97 17.25 29.24
N PHE A 409 19.44 16.01 29.39
CA PHE A 409 20.25 15.60 30.54
C PHE A 409 21.66 16.22 30.54
N LYS A 410 22.25 16.50 29.37
CA LYS A 410 23.56 17.16 29.27
C LYS A 410 23.48 18.60 29.75
N HIS A 411 22.46 19.33 29.30
CA HIS A 411 22.34 20.78 29.51
C HIS A 411 21.37 21.19 30.61
N GLY A 412 20.61 20.25 31.17
CA GLY A 412 19.67 20.50 32.26
C GLY A 412 18.35 21.12 31.78
N LYS A 413 17.93 20.80 30.56
CA LYS A 413 16.74 21.37 29.92
C LYS A 413 15.50 20.62 30.37
N GLY A 414 14.68 21.26 31.22
CA GLY A 414 13.48 20.67 31.81
C GLY A 414 13.73 19.55 32.83
N VAL A 415 14.99 19.21 33.11
CA VAL A 415 15.41 18.13 34.02
C VAL A 415 16.77 18.46 34.66
N THR A 416 17.08 17.88 35.82
CA THR A 416 18.40 18.01 36.43
C THR A 416 19.49 17.39 35.53
N LYS A 417 20.62 18.09 35.39
CA LYS A 417 21.78 17.60 34.62
C LYS A 417 22.24 16.24 35.12
N SER A 418 22.55 15.33 34.19
CA SER A 418 23.10 14.01 34.51
C SER A 418 23.92 13.48 33.35
N LYS A 419 25.26 13.43 33.53
CA LYS A 419 26.18 12.89 32.51
C LYS A 419 25.87 11.43 32.18
N ASN A 420 25.62 10.60 33.20
CA ASN A 420 25.32 9.18 33.00
C ASN A 420 24.02 8.95 32.22
N LYS A 421 22.94 9.68 32.56
CA LYS A 421 21.67 9.57 31.82
C LYS A 421 21.79 10.14 30.41
N SER A 422 22.54 11.23 30.24
CA SER A 422 22.83 11.81 28.93
C SER A 422 23.55 10.80 28.03
N PHE A 423 24.67 10.24 28.51
CA PHE A 423 25.43 9.21 27.79
C PHE A 423 24.58 8.00 27.45
N LYS A 424 23.75 7.51 28.39
CA LYS A 424 22.82 6.40 28.15
C LYS A 424 21.89 6.69 26.98
N TRP A 425 21.23 7.84 26.96
CA TRP A 425 20.25 8.17 25.91
C TRP A 425 20.90 8.43 24.55
N TYR A 426 22.04 9.13 24.51
CA TYR A 426 22.82 9.24 23.27
C TYR A 426 23.29 7.87 22.77
N SER A 427 23.70 6.95 23.66
CA SER A 427 24.13 5.61 23.24
C SER A 427 22.98 4.81 22.60
N ILE A 428 21.76 4.93 23.13
CA ILE A 428 20.58 4.27 22.55
C ILE A 428 20.26 4.90 21.19
N SER A 429 20.27 6.23 21.10
CA SER A 429 20.03 6.97 19.84
C SER A 429 21.07 6.62 18.76
N ALA A 430 22.35 6.54 19.13
CA ALA A 430 23.45 6.18 18.24
C ALA A 430 23.31 4.76 17.67
N LYS A 431 22.90 3.80 18.51
CA LYS A 431 22.58 2.42 18.08
C LYS A 431 21.41 2.37 17.09
N ASN A 432 20.48 3.32 17.21
CA ASN A 432 19.36 3.49 16.29
C ASN A 432 19.70 4.38 15.07
N GLY A 433 20.98 4.65 14.83
CA GLY A 433 21.46 5.30 13.60
C GLY A 433 21.50 6.83 13.64
N ASN A 434 21.29 7.47 14.79
CA ASN A 434 21.41 8.93 14.88
C ASN A 434 22.89 9.36 14.86
N THR A 435 23.25 10.14 13.84
CA THR A 435 24.64 10.59 13.59
C THR A 435 25.15 11.57 14.63
N ASP A 436 24.32 12.51 15.09
CA ASP A 436 24.71 13.46 16.14
C ASP A 436 25.05 12.75 17.45
N ALA A 437 24.26 11.73 17.78
CA ALA A 437 24.49 10.88 18.95
C ALA A 437 25.75 10.03 18.79
N GLN A 438 26.03 9.48 17.60
CA GLN A 438 27.27 8.74 17.33
C GLN A 438 28.51 9.63 17.55
N ASN A 439 28.52 10.84 16.99
CA ASN A 439 29.58 11.82 17.18
C ASN A 439 29.78 12.19 18.67
N TYR A 440 28.69 12.30 19.43
CA TYR A 440 28.77 12.55 20.87
C TYR A 440 29.44 11.39 21.62
N ILE A 441 29.13 10.13 21.26
CA ILE A 441 29.72 8.97 21.93
C ILE A 441 31.21 8.84 21.61
N GLU A 442 31.62 9.10 20.37
CA GLU A 442 33.03 9.09 19.98
C GLU A 442 33.84 10.14 20.75
N THR A 443 33.35 11.38 20.82
CA THR A 443 34.01 12.45 21.59
C THR A 443 34.06 12.15 23.08
N TYR A 444 32.98 11.61 23.66
CA TYR A 444 32.93 11.22 25.07
C TYR A 444 33.95 10.14 25.42
N ASN A 445 34.10 9.13 24.57
CA ASN A 445 35.06 8.04 24.80
C ASN A 445 36.51 8.55 24.74
N ASN A 446 36.81 9.45 23.80
CA ASN A 446 38.14 10.07 23.71
C ASN A 446 38.47 10.91 24.95
N ASP A 447 37.51 11.68 25.45
CA ASP A 447 37.68 12.48 26.68
C ASP A 447 37.90 11.60 27.93
N ASP A 448 37.19 10.47 28.05
CA ASP A 448 37.35 9.53 29.18
C ASP A 448 38.73 8.84 29.15
N VAL A 449 39.23 8.48 27.97
CA VAL A 449 40.59 7.93 27.80
C VAL A 449 41.66 8.96 28.19
N ILE A 450 41.53 10.21 27.71
CA ILE A 450 42.46 11.28 28.07
C ILE A 450 42.43 11.56 29.58
N LYS A 451 41.24 11.55 30.19
CA LYS A 451 41.10 11.75 31.63
C LYS A 451 41.79 10.63 32.43
N LYS A 452 41.52 9.36 32.09
CA LYS A 452 42.20 8.21 32.73
C LYS A 452 43.71 8.28 32.58
N PHE A 453 44.20 8.70 31.42
CA PHE A 453 45.63 8.89 31.19
C PHE A 453 46.23 9.98 32.10
N LYS A 454 45.55 11.13 32.24
CA LYS A 454 45.95 12.20 33.17
C LYS A 454 45.93 11.74 34.63
N ASP A 455 44.87 11.04 35.05
CA ASP A 455 44.74 10.54 36.41
C ASP A 455 45.85 9.52 36.74
N ASN A 456 46.22 8.66 35.77
CA ASN A 456 47.35 7.73 35.92
C ASN A 456 48.70 8.44 36.03
N ILE A 457 48.95 9.48 35.23
CA ILE A 457 50.16 10.30 35.35
C ILE A 457 50.21 10.95 36.73
N LEU A 458 49.11 11.55 37.19
CA LEU A 458 49.03 12.21 38.49
C LEU A 458 49.28 11.23 39.64
N SER A 459 48.72 10.02 39.56
CA SER A 459 48.96 8.95 40.53
C SER A 459 50.42 8.49 40.53
N GLY A 460 51.05 8.35 39.36
CA GLY A 460 52.46 8.01 39.23
C GLY A 460 53.38 9.09 39.82
N ILE A 461 53.10 10.36 39.55
CA ILE A 461 53.81 11.51 40.14
C ILE A 461 53.70 11.46 41.66
N ASN A 462 52.50 11.31 42.22
CA ASN A 462 52.29 11.25 43.66
C ASN A 462 52.97 10.05 44.34
N LYS A 463 53.23 8.95 43.61
CA LYS A 463 54.01 7.81 44.12
C LYS A 463 55.53 8.02 44.06
N LEU A 464 56.01 8.97 43.28
CA LEU A 464 57.44 9.33 43.22
C LEU A 464 57.82 10.38 44.27
N TYR A 465 56.84 11.16 44.74
CA TYR A 465 57.02 12.21 45.75
C TYR A 465 56.71 11.77 47.19
N ASN A 466 56.17 10.57 47.40
CA ASN A 466 56.02 9.90 48.69
C ASN A 466 56.97 8.72 48.75
#